data_AF-A0A7K0FE89-F1
#
_entry.id   AF-A0A7K0FE89-F1
#
_cell.length_a   1.000
_cell.length_b   1.000
_cell.length_c   1.000
_cell.angle_alpha   90.00
_cell.angle_beta   90.00
_cell.angle_gamma   90.00
#
_symmetry.space_group_name_H-M   'P 1'
#
loop_
_entity.id
_entity.type
_entity.pdbx_description
1 polymer ?
#
loop_
_entity_poly.entity_id
_entity_poly.type
_entity_poly.pdbx_seq_one_letter_code
_entity_poly.pdbx_strand_id
1 'polypeptide(L)'
;MTFSEENYLKSIYHLTTSNDSEVSTNAIAEMMETKASSVTDMLKKLAEKDLVHYKKYQGVSLTENGKLAAKMIVRKHRLWEVFLVEKLNFSWDEVHDIAEQLEHIKSEQLINRLDDFLGNPTEDPHGDPIPDANGRIVKIEKYLLSELNEGQTGVCVGVKDTSSEFLKYLDKQEIALGSKIEFISKESFDLSLRIKVDSRELSISNKIASNLFVKLV
;
A
#
# COMPACT_ATOMS: atom_id res chain seq x y z
N MET A 1 -16.62 15.12 3.52
CA MET A 1 -15.24 15.57 3.26
C MET A 1 -15.10 15.94 1.79
N THR A 2 -14.27 16.92 1.46
CA THR A 2 -13.87 17.22 0.07
C THR A 2 -12.82 16.19 -0.40
N PHE A 3 -12.55 16.11 -1.70
CA PHE A 3 -11.51 15.20 -2.22
C PHE A 3 -10.14 15.53 -1.64
N SER A 4 -9.83 16.83 -1.52
CA SER A 4 -8.59 17.28 -0.90
C SER A 4 -8.48 16.86 0.57
N GLU A 5 -9.56 16.96 1.36
CA GLU A 5 -9.55 16.48 2.74
C GLU A 5 -9.29 14.97 2.85
N GLU A 6 -9.88 14.19 1.94
CA GLU A 6 -9.67 12.74 1.88
C GLU A 6 -8.22 12.39 1.54
N ASN A 7 -7.63 13.05 0.54
CA ASN A 7 -6.23 12.83 0.16
C ASN A 7 -5.27 13.16 1.29
N TYR A 8 -5.52 14.24 2.04
CA TYR A 8 -4.70 14.57 3.20
C TYR A 8 -4.80 13.50 4.31
N LEU A 9 -6.00 13.00 4.60
CA LEU A 9 -6.15 11.91 5.57
C LEU A 9 -5.46 10.63 5.12
N LYS A 10 -5.60 10.26 3.85
CA LYS A 10 -4.91 9.11 3.23
C LYS A 10 -3.39 9.26 3.34
N SER A 11 -2.84 10.42 2.99
CA SER A 11 -1.40 10.68 3.07
C SER A 11 -0.87 10.68 4.50
N ILE A 12 -1.57 11.31 5.46
CA ILE A 12 -1.17 11.24 6.88
C ILE A 12 -1.19 9.80 7.37
N TYR A 13 -2.21 9.01 6.98
CA TYR A 13 -2.30 7.60 7.33
C TYR A 13 -1.12 6.78 6.80
N HIS A 14 -0.74 6.96 5.53
CA HIS A 14 0.42 6.26 4.94
C HIS A 14 1.76 6.68 5.56
N LEU A 15 1.91 7.95 5.95
CA LEU A 15 3.11 8.46 6.62
C LEU A 15 3.18 8.11 8.10
N THR A 16 2.08 7.64 8.69
CA THR A 16 2.04 7.25 10.10
C THR A 16 2.83 5.95 10.27
N THR A 17 3.95 6.02 11.00
CA THR A 17 4.76 4.84 11.30
C THR A 17 4.13 4.00 12.41
N SER A 18 4.63 2.76 12.59
CA SER A 18 4.12 1.78 13.56
C SER A 18 3.99 2.27 15.02
N ASN A 19 4.65 3.37 15.39
CA ASN A 19 4.61 3.95 16.73
C ASN A 19 3.59 5.10 16.89
N ASP A 20 2.68 5.29 15.93
CA ASP A 20 1.72 6.42 15.90
C ASP A 20 2.41 7.78 16.10
N SER A 21 3.65 7.90 15.61
CA SER A 21 4.45 9.10 15.71
C SER A 21 3.82 10.24 14.92
N GLU A 22 3.94 11.47 15.42
CA GLU A 22 3.47 12.66 14.71
C GLU A 22 4.15 12.77 13.33
N VAL A 23 3.33 13.03 12.30
CA VAL A 23 3.79 13.23 10.93
C VAL A 23 4.14 14.70 10.72
N SER A 24 5.32 14.97 10.17
CA SER A 24 5.74 16.35 9.92
C SER A 24 4.99 16.99 8.76
N THR A 25 4.74 18.30 8.86
CA THR A 25 4.14 19.10 7.79
C THR A 25 4.93 19.03 6.47
N ASN A 26 6.26 18.92 6.55
CA ASN A 26 7.12 18.84 5.37
C ASN A 26 6.97 17.49 4.65
N ALA A 27 6.88 16.39 5.40
CA ALA A 27 6.65 15.07 4.82
C ALA A 27 5.29 15.00 4.09
N ILE A 28 4.25 15.62 4.67
CA ILE A 28 2.93 15.72 4.01
C ILE A 28 3.03 16.61 2.76
N ALA A 29 3.76 17.72 2.83
CA ALA A 29 3.93 18.63 1.71
C ALA A 29 4.64 17.96 0.52
N GLU A 30 5.67 17.16 0.79
CA GLU A 30 6.39 16.36 -0.19
C GLU A 30 5.47 15.30 -0.82
N MET A 31 4.78 14.50 0.00
CA MET A 31 3.87 13.45 -0.49
C MET A 31 2.67 14.02 -1.27
N MET A 32 2.17 15.19 -0.88
CA MET A 32 1.04 15.86 -1.55
C MET A 32 1.47 16.78 -2.69
N GLU A 33 2.78 16.85 -2.99
CA GLU A 33 3.38 17.76 -3.98
C GLU A 33 2.88 19.21 -3.87
N THR A 34 2.83 19.72 -2.64
CA THR A 34 2.24 21.03 -2.33
C THR A 34 3.10 21.85 -1.38
N LYS A 35 2.71 23.09 -1.14
CA LYS A 35 3.44 23.99 -0.22
C LYS A 35 3.10 23.67 1.23
N ALA A 36 4.09 23.71 2.12
CA ALA A 36 3.90 23.51 3.56
C ALA A 36 2.87 24.48 4.20
N SER A 37 2.71 25.69 3.63
CA SER A 37 1.67 26.63 4.02
C SER A 37 0.26 26.10 3.74
N SER A 38 0.04 25.50 2.56
CA SER A 38 -1.22 24.89 2.18
C SER A 38 -1.55 23.70 3.07
N VAL A 39 -0.53 22.89 3.40
CA VAL A 39 -0.68 21.79 4.37
C VAL A 39 -1.14 22.34 5.71
N THR A 40 -0.46 23.35 6.25
CA THR A 40 -0.80 23.94 7.55
C THR A 40 -2.26 24.40 7.61
N ASP A 41 -2.76 25.04 6.55
CA ASP A 41 -4.15 25.50 6.51
C ASP A 41 -5.14 24.35 6.39
N MET A 42 -4.81 23.27 5.66
CA MET A 42 -5.63 22.07 5.64
C MET A 42 -5.64 21.35 6.99
N LEU A 43 -4.50 21.23 7.67
CA LEU A 43 -4.41 20.59 8.99
C LEU A 43 -5.27 21.31 10.03
N LYS A 44 -5.34 22.65 9.99
CA LYS A 44 -6.26 23.42 10.85
C LYS A 44 -7.73 23.07 10.56
N LYS A 45 -8.13 23.01 9.28
CA LYS A 45 -9.50 22.64 8.88
C LYS A 45 -9.87 21.22 9.30
N LEU A 46 -8.94 20.27 9.17
CA LEU A 46 -9.14 18.89 9.61
C LEU A 46 -9.23 18.80 11.15
N ALA A 47 -8.46 19.62 11.87
CA ALA A 47 -8.52 19.69 13.33
C ALA A 47 -9.86 20.26 13.83
N GLU A 48 -10.40 21.29 13.17
CA GLU A 48 -11.75 21.82 13.44
C GLU A 48 -12.85 20.75 13.27
N LYS A 49 -12.59 19.71 12.47
CA LYS A 49 -13.49 18.59 12.22
C LYS A 49 -13.24 17.37 13.12
N ASP A 50 -12.34 17.49 14.10
CA ASP A 50 -11.92 16.38 14.98
C ASP A 50 -11.35 15.16 14.21
N LEU A 51 -10.72 15.39 13.05
CA LEU A 51 -10.09 14.33 12.25
C LEU A 51 -8.59 14.21 12.53
N VAL A 52 -7.96 15.28 13.00
CA VAL A 52 -6.53 15.28 13.35
C VAL A 52 -6.24 16.06 14.63
N HIS A 53 -5.19 15.66 15.32
CA HIS A 53 -4.52 16.46 16.35
C HIS A 53 -3.34 17.19 15.72
N TYR A 54 -3.55 18.45 15.33
CA TYR A 54 -2.48 19.30 14.81
C TYR A 54 -1.83 20.10 15.93
N LYS A 55 -0.50 20.02 16.04
CA LYS A 55 0.31 20.84 16.95
C LYS A 55 1.35 21.61 16.17
N LYS A 56 1.33 22.93 16.32
CA LYS A 56 2.30 23.81 15.69
C LYS A 56 3.73 23.36 16.04
N TYR A 57 4.57 23.22 15.03
CA TYR A 57 5.98 22.76 15.11
C TYR A 57 6.21 21.29 15.50
N GLN A 58 5.21 20.55 15.95
CA GLN A 58 5.38 19.13 16.33
C GLN A 58 4.86 18.19 15.22
N GLY A 59 3.85 18.64 14.47
CA GLY A 59 3.31 17.89 13.34
C GLY A 59 1.82 17.60 13.55
N VAL A 60 1.39 16.45 13.03
CA VAL A 60 0.00 16.00 13.09
C VAL A 60 -0.11 14.51 13.35
N SER A 61 -1.11 14.12 14.13
CA SER A 61 -1.57 12.74 14.23
C SER A 61 -3.06 12.64 13.91
N LEU A 62 -3.51 11.47 13.45
CA LEU A 62 -4.93 11.21 13.23
C LEU A 62 -5.64 11.00 14.58
N THR A 63 -6.83 11.57 14.74
CA THR A 63 -7.75 11.13 15.81
C THR A 63 -8.31 9.75 15.47
N GLU A 64 -9.04 9.10 16.38
CA GLU A 64 -9.71 7.83 16.06
C GLU A 64 -10.73 7.98 14.92
N ASN A 65 -11.46 9.12 14.87
CA ASN A 65 -12.35 9.46 13.76
C ASN A 65 -11.57 9.65 12.45
N GLY A 66 -10.42 10.31 12.49
CA GLY A 66 -9.54 10.47 11.33
C GLY A 66 -8.93 9.16 10.83
N LYS A 67 -8.52 8.27 11.75
CA LYS A 67 -8.01 6.93 11.43
C LYS A 67 -9.07 6.12 10.73
N LEU A 68 -10.30 6.09 11.24
CA LEU A 68 -11.41 5.39 10.60
C LEU A 68 -11.69 5.98 9.21
N ALA A 69 -11.80 7.31 9.10
CA ALA A 69 -12.03 7.98 7.82
C ALA A 69 -10.94 7.65 6.78
N ALA A 70 -9.66 7.72 7.15
CA ALA A 70 -8.54 7.38 6.28
C ALA A 70 -8.60 5.93 5.81
N LYS A 71 -8.86 4.98 6.73
CA LYS A 71 -8.99 3.56 6.38
C LYS A 71 -10.16 3.30 5.45
N MET A 72 -11.28 4.00 5.60
CA MET A 72 -12.42 3.86 4.69
C MET A 72 -12.11 4.42 3.30
N ILE A 73 -11.24 5.41 3.17
CA ILE A 73 -10.76 5.88 1.85
C ILE A 73 -9.84 4.82 1.23
N VAL A 74 -8.88 4.30 1.99
CA VAL A 74 -7.98 3.21 1.55
C VAL A 74 -8.77 1.96 1.13
N ARG A 75 -9.82 1.58 1.88
CA ARG A 75 -10.71 0.47 1.52
C ARG A 75 -11.35 0.69 0.16
N LYS A 76 -11.85 1.89 -0.15
CA LYS A 76 -12.44 2.18 -1.46
C LYS A 76 -11.41 2.09 -2.57
N HIS A 77 -10.23 2.67 -2.38
CA HIS A 77 -9.12 2.60 -3.33
C HIS A 77 -8.84 1.15 -3.72
N ARG A 78 -8.55 0.32 -2.72
CA ARG A 78 -8.18 -1.09 -2.91
C ARG A 78 -9.28 -1.93 -3.54
N LEU A 79 -10.55 -1.72 -3.15
CA LEU A 79 -11.67 -2.42 -3.79
C LEU A 79 -11.82 -2.04 -5.27
N TRP A 80 -11.56 -0.78 -5.62
CA TRP A 80 -11.52 -0.37 -7.02
C TRP A 80 -10.36 -1.01 -7.77
N GLU A 81 -9.16 -1.08 -7.20
CA GLU A 81 -8.03 -1.78 -7.83
C GLU A 81 -8.34 -3.25 -8.09
N VAL A 82 -8.90 -3.97 -7.10
CA VAL A 82 -9.33 -5.37 -7.28
C VAL A 82 -10.35 -5.49 -8.41
N PHE A 83 -11.36 -4.62 -8.44
CA PHE A 83 -12.38 -4.64 -9.50
C PHE A 83 -11.77 -4.39 -10.89
N LEU A 84 -10.89 -3.40 -11.01
CA LEU A 84 -10.25 -3.05 -12.27
C LEU A 84 -9.39 -4.21 -12.80
N VAL A 85 -8.60 -4.85 -11.95
CA VAL A 85 -7.78 -6.00 -12.33
C VAL A 85 -8.66 -7.22 -12.63
N GLU A 86 -9.48 -7.68 -11.69
CA GLU A 86 -10.15 -8.97 -11.80
C GLU A 86 -11.32 -9.01 -12.79
N LYS A 87 -12.01 -7.87 -12.98
CA LYS A 87 -13.28 -7.83 -13.72
C LYS A 87 -13.16 -7.09 -15.03
N LEU A 88 -12.22 -6.14 -15.13
CA LEU A 88 -11.99 -5.35 -16.34
C LEU A 88 -10.65 -5.65 -17.03
N ASN A 89 -9.84 -6.56 -16.49
CA ASN A 89 -8.56 -6.99 -17.05
C ASN A 89 -7.54 -5.85 -17.24
N PHE A 90 -7.56 -4.85 -16.37
CA PHE A 90 -6.44 -3.92 -16.26
C PHE A 90 -5.21 -4.64 -15.70
N SER A 91 -4.02 -4.20 -16.08
CA SER A 91 -2.80 -4.64 -15.40
C SER A 91 -2.66 -3.91 -14.07
N TRP A 92 -2.11 -4.60 -13.07
CA TRP A 92 -1.85 -4.04 -11.74
C TRP A 92 -0.96 -2.79 -11.73
N ASP A 93 -0.21 -2.52 -12.81
CA ASP A 93 0.60 -1.31 -12.96
C ASP A 93 -0.17 -0.09 -13.49
N GLU A 94 -1.43 -0.26 -13.89
CA GLU A 94 -2.27 0.79 -14.48
C GLU A 94 -3.44 1.22 -13.57
N VAL A 95 -3.73 0.47 -12.50
CA VAL A 95 -4.97 0.65 -11.73
C VAL A 95 -4.95 1.81 -10.74
N HIS A 96 -3.77 2.21 -10.26
CA HIS A 96 -3.63 3.19 -9.17
C HIS A 96 -4.32 4.53 -9.50
N ASP A 97 -3.98 5.13 -10.64
CA ASP A 97 -4.48 6.44 -11.06
C ASP A 97 -6.00 6.44 -11.29
N ILE A 98 -6.56 5.30 -11.69
CA ILE A 98 -8.00 5.14 -11.91
C ILE A 98 -8.71 4.93 -10.58
N ALA A 99 -8.16 4.10 -9.70
CA ALA A 99 -8.69 3.87 -8.36
C ALA A 99 -8.71 5.16 -7.54
N GLU A 100 -7.69 6.02 -7.66
CA GLU A 100 -7.64 7.33 -7.00
C GLU A 100 -8.76 8.28 -7.46
N GLN A 101 -9.22 8.18 -8.71
CA GLN A 101 -10.39 8.95 -9.16
C GLN A 101 -11.69 8.41 -8.58
N LEU A 102 -11.80 7.08 -8.44
CA LEU A 102 -13.01 6.38 -8.04
C LEU A 102 -13.20 6.31 -6.52
N GLU A 103 -12.13 6.35 -5.71
CA GLU A 103 -12.18 6.23 -4.24
C GLU A 103 -13.02 7.34 -3.58
N HIS A 104 -13.17 8.47 -4.26
CA HIS A 104 -13.90 9.62 -3.74
C HIS A 104 -15.42 9.49 -3.79
N ILE A 105 -15.95 8.44 -4.41
CA ILE A 105 -17.39 8.17 -4.45
C ILE A 105 -17.93 8.02 -3.01
N LYS A 106 -19.01 8.74 -2.71
CA LYS A 106 -19.56 8.86 -1.34
C LYS A 106 -20.53 7.75 -0.97
N SER A 107 -21.06 7.00 -1.93
CA SER A 107 -22.06 5.97 -1.66
C SER A 107 -21.44 4.76 -0.96
N GLU A 108 -21.62 4.65 0.36
CA GLU A 108 -21.21 3.46 1.13
C GLU A 108 -21.91 2.20 0.64
N GLN A 109 -23.19 2.31 0.23
CA GLN A 109 -23.94 1.19 -0.32
C GLN A 109 -23.29 0.64 -1.59
N LEU A 110 -22.76 1.49 -2.47
CA LEU A 110 -22.04 1.06 -3.66
C LEU A 110 -20.79 0.27 -3.29
N ILE A 111 -19.99 0.80 -2.37
CA ILE A 111 -18.72 0.20 -1.95
C ILE A 111 -18.95 -1.14 -1.25
N ASN A 112 -19.97 -1.24 -0.40
CA ASN A 112 -20.29 -2.52 0.26
C ASN A 112 -20.80 -3.56 -0.74
N ARG A 113 -21.63 -3.16 -1.72
CA ARG A 113 -22.04 -4.07 -2.80
C ARG A 113 -20.89 -4.46 -3.72
N LEU A 114 -19.91 -3.57 -3.92
CA LEU A 114 -18.69 -3.88 -4.66
C LEU A 114 -17.87 -4.92 -3.91
N ASP A 115 -17.67 -4.75 -2.61
CA ASP A 115 -16.97 -5.72 -1.75
C ASP A 115 -17.64 -7.11 -1.80
N ASP A 116 -18.97 -7.16 -1.61
CA ASP A 116 -19.75 -8.40 -1.72
C ASP A 116 -19.62 -9.04 -3.11
N PHE A 117 -19.68 -8.22 -4.17
CA PHE A 117 -19.56 -8.69 -5.55
C PHE A 117 -18.17 -9.27 -5.87
N LEU A 118 -17.13 -8.72 -5.26
CA LEU A 118 -15.75 -9.22 -5.36
C LEU A 118 -15.48 -10.44 -4.47
N GLY A 119 -16.45 -10.85 -3.65
CA GLY A 119 -16.31 -12.00 -2.75
C GLY A 119 -15.58 -11.70 -1.44
N ASN A 120 -15.60 -10.44 -0.99
CA ASN A 120 -14.93 -9.96 0.23
C ASN A 120 -13.40 -10.18 0.22
N PRO A 121 -12.67 -9.64 -0.78
CA PRO A 121 -11.21 -9.75 -0.84
C PRO A 121 -10.56 -9.13 0.40
N THR A 122 -9.49 -9.78 0.89
CA THR A 122 -8.74 -9.29 2.06
C THR A 122 -7.47 -8.52 1.70
N GLU A 123 -7.08 -8.56 0.42
CA GLU A 123 -5.87 -7.95 -0.12
C GLU A 123 -6.18 -7.35 -1.50
N ASP A 124 -5.47 -6.30 -1.88
CA ASP A 124 -5.51 -5.72 -3.22
C ASP A 124 -4.55 -6.46 -4.19
N PRO A 125 -4.52 -6.08 -5.49
CA PRO A 125 -3.63 -6.72 -6.47
C PRO A 125 -2.13 -6.60 -6.18
N HIS A 126 -1.72 -5.75 -5.23
CA HIS A 126 -0.32 -5.56 -4.82
C HIS A 126 0.01 -6.26 -3.50
N GLY A 127 -0.96 -6.95 -2.87
CA GLY A 127 -0.79 -7.70 -1.62
C GLY A 127 -0.95 -6.82 -0.37
N ASP A 128 -1.60 -5.68 -0.53
CA ASP A 128 -1.82 -4.70 0.50
C ASP A 128 -3.21 -4.91 1.14
N PRO A 129 -3.34 -4.90 2.48
CA PRO A 129 -4.51 -5.47 3.14
C PRO A 129 -5.74 -4.56 3.07
N ILE A 130 -6.89 -5.08 2.65
CA ILE A 130 -8.12 -4.29 2.54
C ILE A 130 -8.76 -4.14 3.93
N PRO A 131 -8.98 -2.91 4.45
CA PRO A 131 -9.74 -2.73 5.68
C PRO A 131 -11.17 -3.24 5.52
N ASP A 132 -11.74 -3.84 6.56
CA ASP A 132 -13.16 -4.21 6.58
C ASP A 132 -14.08 -2.97 6.69
N ALA A 133 -15.40 -3.18 6.66
CA ALA A 133 -16.39 -2.11 6.79
C ALA A 133 -16.32 -1.33 8.12
N ASN A 134 -15.57 -1.83 9.11
CA ASN A 134 -15.31 -1.18 10.40
C ASN A 134 -13.88 -0.61 10.49
N GLY A 135 -13.11 -0.60 9.40
CA GLY A 135 -11.72 -0.15 9.39
C GLY A 135 -10.75 -1.07 10.13
N ARG A 136 -11.07 -2.36 10.28
CA ARG A 136 -10.15 -3.36 10.84
C ARG A 136 -9.27 -3.91 9.72
N ILE A 137 -7.97 -4.01 10.00
CA ILE A 137 -6.98 -4.58 9.09
C ILE A 137 -6.43 -5.83 9.74
N VAL A 138 -6.53 -6.96 9.04
CA VAL A 138 -5.90 -8.20 9.46
C VAL A 138 -4.42 -8.10 9.12
N LYS A 139 -3.55 -8.16 10.14
CA LYS A 139 -2.11 -8.20 9.92
C LYS A 139 -1.70 -9.58 9.45
N ILE A 140 -0.92 -9.61 8.37
CA ILE A 140 -0.35 -10.82 7.81
C ILE A 140 1.14 -10.75 8.05
N GLU A 141 1.68 -11.83 8.62
CA GLU A 141 3.11 -11.97 8.82
C GLU A 141 3.78 -12.17 7.45
N LYS A 142 4.65 -11.22 7.09
CA LYS A 142 5.38 -11.19 5.84
C LYS A 142 6.80 -10.67 6.08
N TYR A 143 7.73 -11.17 5.30
CA TYR A 143 9.16 -10.87 5.36
C TYR A 143 9.60 -10.27 4.04
N LEU A 144 10.63 -9.44 4.02
CA LEU A 144 11.25 -9.09 2.75
C LEU A 144 12.04 -10.28 2.22
N LEU A 145 12.04 -10.49 0.91
CA LEU A 145 12.84 -11.55 0.29
C LEU A 145 14.34 -11.38 0.61
N SER A 146 14.82 -10.14 0.78
CA SER A 146 16.19 -9.85 1.18
C SER A 146 16.54 -10.24 2.62
N GLU A 147 15.53 -10.52 3.46
CA GLU A 147 15.66 -10.94 4.87
C GLU A 147 15.63 -12.47 5.05
N LEU A 148 15.33 -13.22 3.98
CA LEU A 148 15.40 -14.68 4.01
C LEU A 148 16.86 -15.17 4.10
N ASN A 149 17.02 -16.39 4.58
CA ASN A 149 18.28 -17.14 4.63
C ASN A 149 18.34 -18.16 3.49
N GLU A 150 19.55 -18.51 3.06
CA GLU A 150 19.76 -19.48 1.97
C GLU A 150 19.05 -20.81 2.27
N GLY A 151 18.38 -21.37 1.26
CA GLY A 151 17.54 -22.56 1.36
C GLY A 151 16.12 -22.31 1.87
N GLN A 152 15.79 -21.11 2.37
CA GLN A 152 14.41 -20.78 2.73
C GLN A 152 13.56 -20.55 1.48
N THR A 153 12.29 -20.93 1.60
CA THR A 153 11.30 -20.73 0.54
C THR A 153 10.14 -19.91 1.08
N GLY A 154 9.64 -18.99 0.26
CA GLY A 154 8.44 -18.22 0.56
C GLY A 154 7.53 -18.07 -0.65
N VAL A 155 6.29 -17.69 -0.41
CA VAL A 155 5.32 -17.30 -1.44
C VAL A 155 5.28 -15.79 -1.49
N CYS A 156 5.36 -15.20 -2.69
CA CYS A 156 5.18 -13.77 -2.89
C CYS A 156 3.76 -13.37 -2.46
N VAL A 157 3.64 -12.48 -1.48
CA VAL A 157 2.36 -12.02 -0.91
C VAL A 157 2.21 -10.50 -0.97
N GLY A 158 3.16 -9.80 -1.57
CA GLY A 158 3.01 -8.38 -1.82
C GLY A 158 4.27 -7.70 -2.30
N VAL A 159 4.14 -6.43 -2.63
CA VAL A 159 5.25 -5.56 -3.03
C VAL A 159 5.28 -4.31 -2.17
N LYS A 160 6.47 -3.72 -2.01
CA LYS A 160 6.66 -2.44 -1.31
C LYS A 160 6.65 -1.25 -2.27
N ASP A 161 7.19 -1.45 -3.46
CA ASP A 161 7.23 -0.46 -4.54
C ASP A 161 6.12 -0.81 -5.53
N THR A 162 5.15 0.09 -5.70
CA THR A 162 4.02 -0.07 -6.63
C THR A 162 4.21 0.79 -7.89
N SER A 163 5.41 1.30 -8.16
CA SER A 163 5.71 2.03 -9.39
C SER A 163 5.50 1.14 -10.61
N SER A 164 4.99 1.74 -11.69
CA SER A 164 4.70 1.02 -12.92
C SER A 164 5.97 0.35 -13.50
N GLU A 165 7.14 0.99 -13.37
CA GLU A 165 8.42 0.41 -13.80
C GLU A 165 8.78 -0.88 -13.05
N PHE A 166 8.56 -0.91 -11.73
CA PHE A 166 8.86 -2.09 -10.91
C PHE A 166 7.88 -3.24 -11.19
N LEU A 167 6.58 -2.93 -11.27
CA LEU A 167 5.54 -3.92 -11.54
C LEU A 167 5.73 -4.56 -12.94
N LYS A 168 6.01 -3.75 -13.97
CA LYS A 168 6.37 -4.25 -15.32
C LYS A 168 7.64 -5.11 -15.32
N TYR A 169 8.61 -4.78 -14.47
CA TYR A 169 9.80 -5.62 -14.32
C TYR A 169 9.44 -7.01 -13.76
N LEU A 170 8.57 -7.07 -12.74
CA LEU A 170 8.12 -8.32 -12.14
C LEU A 170 7.34 -9.18 -13.14
N ASP A 171 6.43 -8.58 -13.92
CA ASP A 171 5.71 -9.28 -14.99
C ASP A 171 6.67 -9.91 -16.01
N LYS A 172 7.71 -9.18 -16.42
CA LYS A 172 8.74 -9.70 -17.33
C LYS A 172 9.53 -10.87 -16.73
N GLN A 173 9.69 -10.90 -15.40
CA GLN A 173 10.34 -12.01 -14.70
C GLN A 173 9.37 -13.13 -14.31
N GLU A 174 8.08 -13.02 -14.65
CA GLU A 174 7.02 -13.96 -14.24
C GLU A 174 6.92 -14.10 -12.70
N ILE A 175 7.15 -13.00 -11.98
CA ILE A 175 6.96 -12.93 -10.53
C ILE A 175 5.62 -12.25 -10.27
N ALA A 176 4.66 -13.00 -9.76
CA ALA A 176 3.34 -12.50 -9.37
C ALA A 176 3.07 -12.81 -7.89
N LEU A 177 1.98 -12.26 -7.35
CA LEU A 177 1.45 -12.75 -6.09
C LEU A 177 1.11 -14.25 -6.22
N GLY A 178 1.47 -15.03 -5.20
CA GLY A 178 1.36 -16.49 -5.23
C GLY A 178 2.57 -17.24 -5.79
N SER A 179 3.50 -16.56 -6.48
CA SER A 179 4.73 -17.20 -6.98
C SER A 179 5.56 -17.78 -5.83
N LYS A 180 6.02 -19.02 -5.99
CA LYS A 180 6.90 -19.67 -5.01
C LYS A 180 8.34 -19.30 -5.30
N ILE A 181 9.00 -18.69 -4.32
CA ILE A 181 10.37 -18.18 -4.42
C ILE A 181 11.27 -18.90 -3.42
N GLU A 182 12.21 -19.68 -3.93
CA GLU A 182 13.27 -20.32 -3.15
C GLU A 182 14.54 -19.46 -3.24
N PHE A 183 15.12 -19.15 -2.08
CA PHE A 183 16.37 -18.41 -2.01
C PHE A 183 17.57 -19.37 -2.11
N ILE A 184 18.35 -19.25 -3.20
CA ILE A 184 19.48 -20.13 -3.48
C ILE A 184 20.77 -19.63 -2.82
N SER A 185 21.19 -18.41 -3.15
CA SER A 185 22.49 -17.87 -2.70
C SER A 185 22.56 -16.36 -2.81
N LYS A 186 23.35 -15.69 -1.96
CA LYS A 186 23.53 -14.22 -2.00
C LYS A 186 24.99 -13.83 -2.24
N GLU A 187 25.19 -12.96 -3.22
CA GLU A 187 26.50 -12.41 -3.54
C GLU A 187 26.94 -11.43 -2.44
N SER A 188 28.13 -11.61 -1.91
CA SER A 188 28.62 -10.81 -0.77
C SER A 188 28.98 -9.37 -1.14
N PHE A 189 29.28 -9.11 -2.42
CA PHE A 189 29.73 -7.80 -2.88
C PHE A 189 28.59 -6.78 -2.98
N ASP A 190 27.51 -7.10 -3.69
CA ASP A 190 26.39 -6.20 -3.97
C ASP A 190 25.06 -6.66 -3.33
N LEU A 191 25.10 -7.77 -2.60
CA LEU A 191 23.94 -8.37 -1.94
C LEU A 191 22.86 -8.83 -2.94
N SER A 192 23.19 -9.04 -4.22
CA SER A 192 22.28 -9.64 -5.19
C SER A 192 21.94 -11.09 -4.80
N LEU A 193 20.70 -11.50 -5.09
CA LEU A 193 20.19 -12.83 -4.76
C LEU A 193 20.03 -13.64 -6.03
N ARG A 194 20.50 -14.89 -5.98
CA ARG A 194 20.02 -15.94 -6.88
C ARG A 194 18.80 -16.59 -6.24
N ILE A 195 17.70 -16.61 -6.98
CA ILE A 195 16.44 -17.20 -6.55
C ILE A 195 15.93 -18.16 -7.59
N LYS A 196 15.09 -19.10 -7.16
CA LYS A 196 14.28 -19.93 -8.04
C LYS A 196 12.83 -19.55 -7.88
N VAL A 197 12.23 -19.09 -8.96
CA VAL A 197 10.80 -18.80 -9.05
C VAL A 197 10.16 -19.94 -9.83
N ASP A 198 9.33 -20.72 -9.13
CA ASP A 198 8.75 -21.96 -9.61
C ASP A 198 9.80 -22.95 -10.17
N SER A 199 10.04 -22.95 -11.49
CA SER A 199 11.02 -23.83 -12.15
C SER A 199 12.23 -23.09 -12.74
N ARG A 200 12.26 -21.75 -12.67
CA ARG A 200 13.29 -20.92 -13.29
C ARG A 200 14.22 -20.31 -12.24
N GLU A 201 15.52 -20.38 -12.49
CA GLU A 201 16.50 -19.62 -11.73
C GLU A 201 16.73 -18.24 -12.36
N LEU A 202 16.80 -17.21 -11.51
CA LEU A 202 17.16 -15.87 -11.92
C LEU A 202 17.99 -15.16 -10.84
N SER A 203 18.78 -14.18 -11.27
CA SER A 203 19.49 -13.27 -10.39
C SER A 203 18.73 -11.96 -10.31
N ILE A 204 18.46 -11.49 -9.09
CA ILE A 204 17.82 -10.22 -8.81
C ILE A 204 18.72 -9.36 -7.91
N SER A 205 18.67 -8.05 -8.10
CA SER A 205 19.42 -7.13 -7.24
C SER A 205 18.85 -7.10 -5.82
N ASN A 206 19.66 -6.67 -4.85
CA ASN A 206 19.19 -6.41 -3.48
C ASN A 206 18.03 -5.40 -3.45
N LYS A 207 18.00 -4.44 -4.40
CA LYS A 207 16.90 -3.47 -4.53
C LYS A 207 15.57 -4.16 -4.84
N ILE A 208 15.57 -5.15 -5.73
CA ILE A 208 14.36 -5.91 -6.06
C ILE A 208 13.96 -6.79 -4.87
N ALA A 209 14.92 -7.51 -4.29
CA ALA A 209 14.65 -8.38 -3.15
C ALA A 209 14.10 -7.63 -1.93
N SER A 210 14.51 -6.36 -1.73
CA SER A 210 14.03 -5.51 -0.63
C SER A 210 12.68 -4.84 -0.92
N ASN A 211 12.04 -5.15 -2.05
CA ASN A 211 10.69 -4.69 -2.39
C ASN A 211 9.69 -5.84 -2.58
N LEU A 212 10.11 -7.09 -2.42
CA LEU A 212 9.24 -8.27 -2.48
C LEU A 212 8.91 -8.75 -1.07
N PHE A 213 7.63 -8.77 -0.72
CA PHE A 213 7.15 -9.41 0.50
C PHE A 213 6.85 -10.87 0.24
N VAL A 214 7.33 -11.74 1.12
CA VAL A 214 7.11 -13.17 1.08
C VAL A 214 6.58 -13.71 2.41
N LYS A 215 5.77 -14.76 2.33
CA LYS A 215 5.36 -15.58 3.47
C LYS A 215 6.10 -16.91 3.42
N LEU A 216 6.83 -17.25 4.48
CA LEU A 216 7.59 -18.50 4.56
C LEU A 216 6.67 -19.74 4.45
N VAL A 217 7.17 -20.79 3.81
CA VAL A 217 6.52 -22.09 3.62
C VAL A 217 7.29 -23.21 4.30
#